data_AF-A0A420CPK6-F1
#
_entry.id   AF-A0A420CPK6-F1
#
_cell.length_a   1.000
_cell.length_b   1.000
_cell.length_c   1.000
_cell.angle_alpha   90.00
_cell.angle_beta   90.00
_cell.angle_gamma   90.00
#
_symmetry.space_group_name_H-M   'P 1'
#
loop_
_entity.id
_entity.type
_entity.pdbx_description
1 polymer ?
#
loop_
_entity_poly.entity_id
_entity_poly.type
_entity_poly.pdbx_seq_one_letter_code
_entity_poly.pdbx_strand_id
1 'polypeptide(L)'
;MKNLVLLIFLLVSVKNFAQDYSLNKIAKIPDSIANFSELRIYLKPALTNSWQIFRMYQEKENTTWKIELIKKSPDSIKQMEELNSQTNLDVVWLKILQSDILYLPKWESIQYKFKKSKTIELEEGKFIDNYSSVAIMDGIGYEVMIKNNKEFNKILYSNPEGYLKHFENIDELIAFKNLLDTIRNEFGIWKTNNK
;
A
#
# COMPACT_ATOMS: atom_id res chain seq x y z
N MET A 1 15.63 -43.28 -33.02
CA MET A 1 15.58 -42.86 -31.60
C MET A 1 15.82 -41.37 -31.50
N LYS A 2 14.82 -40.60 -31.92
CA LYS A 2 14.79 -39.14 -31.91
C LYS A 2 13.46 -38.79 -31.28
N ASN A 3 13.43 -37.81 -30.38
CA ASN A 3 12.23 -37.17 -29.82
C ASN A 3 11.64 -37.80 -28.54
N LEU A 4 12.45 -38.02 -27.50
CA LEU A 4 11.91 -38.29 -26.15
C LEU A 4 12.68 -37.55 -25.03
N VAL A 5 13.07 -36.29 -25.26
CA VAL A 5 13.69 -35.44 -24.20
C VAL A 5 13.02 -34.06 -24.09
N LEU A 6 12.07 -33.72 -24.96
CA LEU A 6 11.47 -32.39 -24.98
C LEU A 6 10.13 -32.29 -24.23
N LEU A 7 10.01 -32.91 -23.04
CA LEU A 7 8.77 -32.83 -22.24
C LEU A 7 8.97 -32.64 -20.73
N ILE A 8 10.13 -32.13 -20.30
CA ILE A 8 10.42 -31.89 -18.87
C ILE A 8 10.64 -30.41 -18.53
N PHE A 9 10.69 -29.50 -19.51
CA PHE A 9 10.91 -28.06 -19.27
C PHE A 9 9.64 -27.19 -19.15
N LEU A 10 8.45 -27.79 -19.07
CA LEU A 10 7.18 -27.04 -19.01
C LEU A 10 6.50 -27.06 -17.62
N LEU A 11 7.19 -27.56 -16.59
CA LEU A 11 6.64 -27.71 -15.23
C LEU A 11 7.30 -26.84 -14.16
N VAL A 12 8.21 -25.94 -14.50
CA VAL A 12 8.86 -25.04 -13.53
C VAL A 12 8.75 -23.58 -13.97
N SER A 13 7.53 -23.04 -13.98
CA SER A 13 7.30 -21.60 -13.82
C SER A 13 5.85 -21.24 -13.51
N VAL A 14 5.07 -22.14 -12.88
CA VAL A 14 3.95 -21.65 -12.06
C VAL A 14 4.59 -21.10 -10.80
N LYS A 15 4.99 -19.82 -10.84
CA LYS A 15 5.36 -19.11 -9.62
C LYS A 15 4.19 -19.26 -8.66
N ASN A 16 4.45 -19.95 -7.56
CA ASN A 16 3.53 -20.12 -6.45
C ASN A 16 3.08 -18.73 -5.97
N PHE A 17 1.96 -18.24 -6.51
CA PHE A 17 1.12 -17.19 -5.90
C PHE A 17 -0.15 -17.79 -5.30
N ALA A 18 -0.13 -19.10 -5.04
CA ALA A 18 -1.22 -19.83 -4.40
C ALA A 18 -1.11 -19.77 -2.87
N GLN A 19 -1.05 -18.57 -2.28
CA GLN A 19 -1.28 -18.35 -0.83
C GLN A 19 -1.93 -17.01 -0.48
N ASP A 20 -2.35 -16.17 -1.43
CA ASP A 20 -3.28 -15.07 -1.12
C ASP A 20 -4.71 -15.55 -1.40
N TYR A 21 -5.34 -16.18 -0.40
CA TYR A 21 -6.79 -16.14 -0.34
C TYR A 21 -7.15 -14.65 -0.30
N SER A 22 -7.73 -14.11 -1.38
CA SER A 22 -7.96 -12.66 -1.53
C SER A 22 -8.46 -12.10 -0.20
N LEU A 23 -7.70 -11.15 0.40
CA LEU A 23 -8.06 -10.54 1.68
C LEU A 23 -9.50 -10.02 1.64
N ASN A 24 -9.96 -9.58 0.46
CA ASN A 24 -11.34 -9.19 0.21
C ASN A 24 -12.34 -10.30 0.48
N LYS A 25 -12.05 -11.55 0.07
CA LYS A 25 -12.91 -12.70 0.32
C LYS A 25 -13.03 -12.99 1.82
N ILE A 26 -11.93 -12.90 2.56
CA ILE A 26 -11.94 -13.04 4.03
C ILE A 26 -12.70 -11.88 4.67
N ALA A 27 -12.48 -10.67 4.17
CA ALA A 27 -13.14 -9.45 4.59
C ALA A 27 -14.59 -9.33 4.09
N LYS A 28 -15.08 -10.27 3.27
CA LYS A 28 -16.40 -10.24 2.62
C LYS A 28 -16.69 -8.93 1.88
N ILE A 29 -15.69 -8.36 1.21
CA ILE A 29 -15.84 -7.19 0.33
C ILE A 29 -15.58 -7.59 -1.13
N PRO A 30 -16.12 -6.87 -2.13
CA PRO A 30 -15.89 -7.19 -3.54
C PRO A 30 -14.43 -7.03 -3.95
N ASP A 31 -13.91 -7.87 -4.84
CA ASP A 31 -12.52 -7.76 -5.28
C ASP A 31 -12.21 -6.49 -6.08
N SER A 32 -13.20 -5.96 -6.79
CA SER A 32 -13.08 -4.74 -7.59
C SER A 32 -13.65 -3.54 -6.86
N ILE A 33 -13.12 -2.35 -7.17
CA ILE A 33 -13.74 -1.09 -6.76
C ILE A 33 -15.00 -0.89 -7.59
N ALA A 34 -16.16 -1.02 -6.93
CA ALA A 34 -17.45 -0.90 -7.57
C ALA A 34 -17.89 0.56 -7.68
N ASN A 35 -17.60 1.39 -6.67
CA ASN A 35 -18.08 2.77 -6.58
C ASN A 35 -17.26 3.73 -7.46
N PHE A 36 -17.77 4.94 -7.69
CA PHE A 36 -17.05 5.98 -8.43
C PHE A 36 -16.00 6.67 -7.56
N SER A 37 -16.31 6.87 -6.28
CA SER A 37 -15.38 7.41 -5.28
C SER A 37 -15.19 6.36 -4.19
N GLU A 38 -14.02 5.74 -4.16
CA GLU A 38 -13.69 4.72 -3.16
C GLU A 38 -12.18 4.63 -2.93
N LEU A 39 -11.80 4.61 -1.67
CA LEU A 39 -10.46 4.38 -1.17
C LEU A 39 -10.47 3.11 -0.33
N ARG A 40 -9.49 2.24 -0.56
CA ARG A 40 -9.16 1.10 0.29
C ARG A 40 -7.68 1.14 0.63
N ILE A 41 -7.37 1.01 1.91
CA ILE A 41 -6.01 0.90 2.41
C ILE A 41 -5.92 -0.42 3.19
N TYR A 42 -5.14 -1.35 2.65
CA TYR A 42 -4.81 -2.61 3.30
C TYR A 42 -3.47 -2.42 4.02
N LEU A 43 -3.47 -2.67 5.32
CA LEU A 43 -2.33 -2.55 6.20
C LEU A 43 -1.92 -3.95 6.65
N LYS A 44 -0.67 -4.35 6.34
CA LYS A 44 -0.11 -5.66 6.68
C LYS A 44 1.25 -5.51 7.37
N PRO A 45 1.35 -5.71 8.69
CA PRO A 45 2.64 -5.74 9.37
C PRO A 45 3.47 -6.95 8.93
N ALA A 46 4.77 -6.77 8.70
CA ALA A 46 5.64 -7.78 8.11
C ALA A 46 5.75 -9.08 8.93
N LEU A 47 5.79 -8.95 10.26
CA LEU A 47 6.09 -10.06 11.17
C LEU A 47 4.84 -10.71 11.80
N THR A 48 3.64 -10.26 11.43
CA THR A 48 2.40 -10.75 12.06
C THR A 48 1.41 -11.22 11.01
N ASN A 49 0.57 -12.19 11.38
CA ASN A 49 -0.58 -12.59 10.56
C ASN A 49 -1.78 -11.64 10.73
N SER A 50 -1.58 -10.48 11.35
CA SER A 50 -2.60 -9.46 11.48
C SER A 50 -2.72 -8.64 10.20
N TRP A 51 -3.90 -8.10 9.96
CA TRP A 51 -4.12 -7.14 8.89
C TRP A 51 -5.30 -6.24 9.22
N GLN A 52 -5.32 -5.07 8.58
CA GLN A 52 -6.43 -4.14 8.66
C GLN A 52 -6.79 -3.64 7.26
N ILE A 53 -8.06 -3.34 7.03
CA ILE A 53 -8.56 -2.72 5.80
C ILE A 53 -9.39 -1.52 6.22
N PHE A 54 -8.89 -0.33 5.92
CA PHE A 54 -9.70 0.88 5.93
C PHE A 54 -10.37 1.02 4.57
N ARG A 55 -11.65 1.33 4.57
CA ARG A 55 -12.44 1.51 3.35
C ARG A 55 -13.35 2.73 3.52
N MET A 56 -13.23 3.68 2.60
CA MET A 56 -14.11 4.84 2.51
C MET A 56 -14.69 4.89 1.10
N TYR A 57 -16.01 5.00 0.96
CA TYR A 57 -16.64 5.04 -0.36
C TYR A 57 -17.96 5.79 -0.34
N GLN A 58 -18.31 6.34 -1.49
CA GLN A 58 -19.61 6.93 -1.72
C GLN A 58 -20.54 5.88 -2.37
N GLU A 59 -21.69 5.66 -1.78
CA GLU A 59 -22.70 4.75 -2.32
C GLU A 59 -23.31 5.31 -3.62
N LYS A 60 -23.48 4.43 -4.62
CA LYS A 60 -24.02 4.82 -5.93
C LYS A 60 -25.46 5.33 -5.87
N GLU A 61 -26.26 4.79 -4.97
CA GLU A 61 -27.72 4.96 -4.97
C GLU A 61 -28.17 6.26 -4.30
N ASN A 62 -27.49 6.67 -3.23
CA ASN A 62 -27.94 7.78 -2.37
C ASN A 62 -26.84 8.83 -2.12
N THR A 63 -25.66 8.71 -2.77
CA THR A 63 -24.50 9.60 -2.59
C THR A 63 -23.98 9.71 -1.16
N THR A 64 -24.40 8.82 -0.26
CA THR A 64 -23.94 8.81 1.13
C THR A 64 -22.56 8.19 1.24
N TRP A 65 -21.75 8.73 2.15
CA TRP A 65 -20.42 8.21 2.43
C TRP A 65 -20.51 7.11 3.50
N LYS A 66 -19.77 6.03 3.28
CA LYS A 66 -19.55 4.95 4.25
C LYS A 66 -18.09 4.77 4.53
N ILE A 67 -17.78 4.51 5.79
CA ILE A 67 -16.42 4.29 6.27
C ILE A 67 -16.39 3.06 7.15
N GLU A 68 -15.54 2.12 6.79
CA GLU A 68 -15.42 0.82 7.43
C GLU A 68 -13.96 0.57 7.78
N LEU A 69 -13.72 0.06 8.98
CA LEU A 69 -12.44 -0.51 9.37
C LEU A 69 -12.62 -1.98 9.71
N ILE A 70 -11.94 -2.83 8.94
CA ILE A 70 -11.99 -4.28 9.09
C ILE A 70 -10.64 -4.72 9.64
N LYS A 71 -10.63 -5.44 10.76
CA LYS A 71 -9.40 -5.86 11.44
C LYS A 71 -9.39 -7.37 11.63
N LYS A 72 -8.21 -7.97 11.54
CA LYS A 72 -7.94 -9.33 12.02
C LYS A 72 -6.64 -9.31 12.82
N SER A 73 -6.71 -9.72 14.09
CA SER A 73 -5.52 -10.01 14.90
C SER A 73 -5.10 -11.47 14.71
N PRO A 74 -3.87 -11.87 15.09
CA PRO A 74 -3.40 -13.24 14.88
C PRO A 74 -4.34 -14.30 15.45
N ASP A 75 -4.89 -14.03 16.64
CA ASP A 75 -5.72 -14.97 17.41
C ASP A 75 -7.21 -14.61 17.44
N SER A 76 -7.63 -13.53 16.76
CA SER A 76 -9.00 -13.02 16.83
C SER A 76 -9.82 -13.32 15.58
N ILE A 77 -11.14 -13.36 15.77
CA ILE A 77 -12.10 -13.30 14.66
C ILE A 77 -12.02 -11.92 14.00
N LYS A 78 -12.35 -11.86 12.71
CA LYS A 78 -12.52 -10.62 11.96
C LYS A 78 -13.49 -9.68 12.69
N GLN A 79 -13.08 -8.44 12.93
CA GLN A 79 -13.93 -7.36 13.44
C GLN A 79 -14.19 -6.34 12.33
N MET A 80 -15.41 -5.81 12.28
CA MET A 80 -15.80 -4.74 11.37
C MET A 80 -16.39 -3.61 12.22
N GLU A 81 -15.84 -2.42 12.04
CA GLU A 81 -16.24 -1.20 12.74
C GLU A 81 -16.67 -0.18 11.69
N GLU A 82 -17.87 0.36 11.82
CA GLU A 82 -18.26 1.57 11.07
C GLU A 82 -17.68 2.78 11.78
N LEU A 83 -17.00 3.65 11.03
CA LEU A 83 -16.33 4.82 11.59
C LEU A 83 -17.13 6.08 11.31
N ASN A 84 -17.15 6.98 12.29
CA ASN A 84 -17.73 8.30 12.13
C ASN A 84 -16.61 9.34 11.98
N SER A 85 -16.88 10.38 11.20
CA SER A 85 -16.02 11.56 11.10
C SER A 85 -16.66 12.73 11.82
N GLN A 86 -15.85 13.54 12.48
CA GLN A 86 -16.29 14.84 13.01
C GLN A 86 -16.38 15.89 11.89
N THR A 87 -15.59 15.73 10.84
CA THR A 87 -15.56 16.59 9.65
C THR A 87 -16.54 16.08 8.59
N ASN A 88 -17.08 16.98 7.77
CA ASN A 88 -17.84 16.62 6.58
C ASN A 88 -17.01 15.68 5.65
N LEU A 89 -17.61 14.58 5.20
CA LEU A 89 -16.91 13.53 4.46
C LEU A 89 -16.52 13.89 3.04
N ASP A 90 -17.21 14.83 2.39
CA ASP A 90 -16.78 15.39 1.12
C ASP A 90 -15.46 16.16 1.29
N VAL A 91 -15.33 16.90 2.41
CA VAL A 91 -14.08 17.61 2.74
C VAL A 91 -12.95 16.63 3.04
N VAL A 92 -13.23 15.55 3.78
CA VAL A 92 -12.23 14.49 4.04
C VAL A 92 -11.78 13.84 2.73
N TRP A 93 -12.72 13.57 1.81
CA TRP A 93 -12.40 13.02 0.49
C TRP A 93 -11.50 13.96 -0.32
N LEU A 94 -11.78 15.26 -0.32
CA LEU A 94 -10.92 16.23 -1.01
C LEU A 94 -9.50 16.30 -0.40
N LYS A 95 -9.37 16.20 0.93
CA LYS A 95 -8.05 16.11 1.59
C LYS A 95 -7.28 14.85 1.18
N ILE A 96 -7.98 13.73 1.04
CA ILE A 96 -7.40 12.49 0.51
C ILE A 96 -6.90 12.72 -0.93
N LEU A 97 -7.68 13.35 -1.79
CA LEU A 97 -7.25 13.64 -3.17
C LEU A 97 -6.06 14.60 -3.22
N GLN A 98 -6.00 15.59 -2.31
CA GLN A 98 -4.87 16.50 -2.16
C GLN A 98 -3.57 15.82 -1.71
N SER A 99 -3.62 14.57 -1.23
CA SER A 99 -2.40 13.79 -0.95
C SER A 99 -1.74 13.22 -2.21
N ASP A 100 -2.29 13.45 -3.40
CA ASP A 100 -1.81 12.95 -4.69
C ASP A 100 -1.76 11.41 -4.81
N ILE A 101 -2.37 10.68 -3.87
CA ILE A 101 -2.40 9.21 -3.85
C ILE A 101 -2.95 8.60 -5.15
N LEU A 102 -3.85 9.31 -5.84
CA LEU A 102 -4.43 8.90 -7.12
C LEU A 102 -3.41 8.87 -8.26
N TYR A 103 -2.26 9.54 -8.11
CA TYR A 103 -1.23 9.65 -9.14
C TYR A 103 0.12 9.09 -8.70
N LEU A 104 0.24 8.62 -7.45
CA LEU A 104 1.49 8.07 -6.97
C LEU A 104 1.94 6.88 -7.84
N PRO A 105 3.23 6.85 -8.23
CA PRO A 105 3.78 5.76 -9.02
C PRO A 105 3.89 4.48 -8.19
N LYS A 106 4.08 3.36 -8.88
CA LYS A 106 4.42 2.09 -8.22
C LYS A 106 5.76 2.20 -7.51
N TRP A 107 5.94 1.41 -6.45
CA TRP A 107 7.13 1.44 -5.61
C TRP A 107 8.42 1.20 -6.41
N GLU A 108 8.39 0.24 -7.33
CA GLU A 108 9.53 -0.13 -8.18
C GLU A 108 10.01 1.05 -9.04
N SER A 109 9.10 1.94 -9.44
CA SER A 109 9.42 3.12 -10.25
C SER A 109 10.15 4.21 -9.47
N ILE A 110 10.11 4.19 -8.14
CA ILE A 110 10.75 5.19 -7.28
C ILE A 110 11.95 4.65 -6.51
N GLN A 111 12.26 3.35 -6.62
CA GLN A 111 13.35 2.71 -5.88
C GLN A 111 14.73 3.37 -6.11
N TYR A 112 14.95 3.95 -7.29
CA TYR A 112 16.20 4.66 -7.59
C TYR A 112 16.44 5.88 -6.69
N LYS A 113 15.37 6.43 -6.07
CA LYS A 113 15.43 7.54 -5.11
C LYS A 113 15.94 7.09 -3.74
N PHE A 114 15.89 5.80 -3.41
CA PHE A 114 16.32 5.24 -2.10
C PHE A 114 17.82 4.91 -2.04
N LYS A 115 18.65 5.73 -2.69
CA LYS A 115 20.11 5.57 -2.72
C LYS A 115 20.76 6.66 -1.87
N LYS A 116 21.59 6.28 -0.90
CA LYS A 116 22.41 7.15 -0.05
C LYS A 116 23.87 7.12 -0.48
N SER A 117 24.61 8.16 -0.09
CA SER A 117 26.07 8.23 -0.23
C SER A 117 26.55 7.88 -1.64
N LYS A 118 26.00 8.56 -2.66
CA LYS A 118 26.42 8.35 -4.05
C LYS A 118 27.84 8.88 -4.23
N THR A 119 28.76 8.02 -4.64
CA THR A 119 30.16 8.34 -4.92
C THR A 119 30.56 7.79 -6.28
N ILE A 120 31.53 8.44 -6.92
CA ILE A 120 32.20 7.92 -8.11
C ILE A 120 33.59 7.47 -7.68
N GLU A 121 33.87 6.18 -7.81
CA GLU A 121 35.11 5.56 -7.36
C GLU A 121 35.83 4.90 -8.53
N LEU A 122 37.17 4.93 -8.53
CA LEU A 122 37.98 4.27 -9.55
C LEU A 122 38.33 2.86 -9.07
N GLU A 123 37.71 1.86 -9.67
CA GLU A 123 37.96 0.44 -9.37
C GLU A 123 38.44 -0.26 -10.65
N GLU A 124 39.56 -0.99 -10.56
CA GLU A 124 40.15 -1.74 -11.69
C GLU A 124 40.32 -0.91 -12.99
N GLY A 125 40.64 0.39 -12.84
CA GLY A 125 40.83 1.30 -13.97
C GLY A 125 39.53 1.81 -14.63
N LYS A 126 38.36 1.55 -14.02
CA LYS A 126 37.05 2.07 -14.46
C LYS A 126 36.39 2.89 -13.36
N PHE A 127 35.74 3.98 -13.75
CA PHE A 127 34.90 4.73 -12.82
C PHE A 127 33.56 4.00 -12.61
N ILE A 128 33.21 3.75 -11.35
CA ILE A 128 32.00 3.05 -10.92
C ILE A 128 31.13 3.99 -10.06
N ASP A 129 29.81 3.95 -10.28
CA ASP A 129 28.81 4.62 -9.43
C ASP A 129 28.50 3.73 -8.23
N ASN A 130 28.99 4.12 -7.06
CA ASN A 130 28.78 3.43 -5.79
C ASN A 130 27.72 4.16 -4.97
N TYR A 131 26.85 3.40 -4.30
CA TYR A 131 25.84 3.94 -3.41
C TYR A 131 25.48 2.93 -2.33
N SER A 132 25.05 3.41 -1.17
CA SER A 132 24.44 2.59 -0.14
C SER A 132 22.91 2.64 -0.24
N SER A 133 22.24 1.62 0.27
CA SER A 133 20.78 1.57 0.35
C SER A 133 20.35 1.11 1.74
N VAL A 134 19.12 1.46 2.12
CA VAL A 134 18.51 1.00 3.36
C VAL A 134 17.49 -0.08 3.01
N ALA A 135 17.62 -1.25 3.62
CA ALA A 135 16.62 -2.31 3.56
C ALA A 135 15.94 -2.42 4.92
N ILE A 136 14.62 -2.21 4.96
CA ILE A 136 13.86 -2.32 6.21
C ILE A 136 13.09 -3.64 6.21
N MET A 137 13.41 -4.50 7.17
CA MET A 137 12.85 -5.85 7.28
C MET A 137 11.61 -5.92 8.16
N ASP A 138 11.59 -5.15 9.25
CA ASP A 138 10.45 -5.04 10.16
C ASP A 138 9.72 -3.71 9.93
N GLY A 139 8.46 -3.79 9.54
CA GLY A 139 7.70 -2.62 9.13
C GLY A 139 6.29 -2.95 8.69
N ILE A 140 5.58 -1.93 8.21
CA ILE A 140 4.20 -2.04 7.77
C ILE A 140 4.15 -1.87 6.25
N GLY A 141 3.67 -2.91 5.56
CA GLY A 141 3.34 -2.82 4.14
C GLY A 141 1.93 -2.27 3.97
N TYR A 142 1.76 -1.43 2.96
CA TYR A 142 0.46 -0.88 2.58
C TYR A 142 0.15 -1.20 1.13
N GLU A 143 -1.02 -1.79 0.86
CA GLU A 143 -1.64 -1.73 -0.46
C GLU A 143 -2.72 -0.66 -0.43
N VAL A 144 -2.71 0.25 -1.40
CA VAL A 144 -3.72 1.30 -1.54
C VAL A 144 -4.39 1.15 -2.89
N MET A 145 -5.72 1.11 -2.89
CA MET A 145 -6.53 1.19 -4.09
C MET A 145 -7.43 2.41 -3.97
N ILE A 146 -7.35 3.33 -4.93
CA ILE A 146 -8.20 4.51 -4.96
C ILE A 146 -8.83 4.67 -6.33
N LYS A 147 -10.11 5.05 -6.35
CA LYS A 147 -10.83 5.45 -7.54
C LYS A 147 -11.54 6.76 -7.29
N ASN A 148 -11.44 7.66 -8.25
CA ASN A 148 -12.18 8.91 -8.29
C ASN A 148 -12.75 9.09 -9.69
N ASN A 149 -14.06 8.87 -9.82
CA ASN A 149 -14.77 8.84 -11.10
C ASN A 149 -14.17 7.80 -12.07
N LYS A 150 -13.47 8.27 -13.11
CA LYS A 150 -12.83 7.44 -14.14
C LYS A 150 -11.38 7.10 -13.84
N GLU A 151 -10.77 7.84 -12.92
CA GLU A 151 -9.37 7.67 -12.54
C GLU A 151 -9.25 6.59 -11.47
N PHE A 152 -8.24 5.75 -11.61
CA PHE A 152 -7.98 4.64 -10.71
C PHE A 152 -6.48 4.47 -10.52
N ASN A 153 -6.07 4.23 -9.29
CA ASN A 153 -4.70 3.86 -8.97
C ASN A 153 -4.66 2.71 -7.96
N LYS A 154 -3.63 1.87 -8.11
CA LYS A 154 -3.29 0.83 -7.16
C LYS A 154 -1.78 0.81 -6.95
N ILE A 155 -1.36 1.01 -5.70
CA ILE A 155 0.05 0.99 -5.31
C ILE A 155 0.26 0.04 -4.13
N LEU A 156 1.47 -0.52 -4.06
CA LEU A 156 1.93 -1.36 -2.97
C LEU A 156 3.25 -0.78 -2.45
N TYR A 157 3.22 -0.16 -1.28
CA TYR A 157 4.39 0.49 -0.68
C TYR A 157 4.84 -0.30 0.54
N SER A 158 6.11 -0.72 0.52
CA SER A 158 6.71 -1.46 1.63
C SER A 158 7.37 -0.48 2.61
N ASN A 159 6.76 -0.32 3.78
CA ASN A 159 7.24 0.53 4.87
C ASN A 159 7.53 2.00 4.50
N PRO A 160 6.60 2.72 3.85
CA PRO A 160 6.83 4.10 3.40
C PRO A 160 7.23 5.04 4.54
N GLU A 161 6.67 4.87 5.74
CA GLU A 161 7.02 5.68 6.91
C GLU A 161 8.44 5.40 7.41
N GLY A 162 8.89 4.15 7.35
CA GLY A 162 10.27 3.78 7.68
C GLY A 162 11.27 4.37 6.69
N TYR A 163 10.96 4.31 5.38
CA TYR A 163 11.80 4.95 4.36
C TYR A 163 11.82 6.47 4.50
N LEU A 164 10.70 7.10 4.88
CA LEU A 164 10.64 8.56 5.02
C LEU A 164 11.60 9.07 6.11
N LYS A 165 11.81 8.32 7.20
CA LYS A 165 12.81 8.65 8.23
C LYS A 165 14.24 8.70 7.70
N HIS A 166 14.52 8.04 6.58
CA HIS A 166 15.84 8.00 5.96
C HIS A 166 15.94 8.89 4.72
N PHE A 167 14.81 9.22 4.10
CA PHE A 167 14.70 9.92 2.83
C PHE A 167 13.58 10.96 2.90
N GLU A 168 13.79 12.01 3.69
CA GLU A 168 12.76 12.98 4.08
C GLU A 168 12.21 13.82 2.92
N ASN A 169 12.96 13.95 1.82
CA ASN A 169 12.62 14.81 0.68
C ASN A 169 12.05 14.04 -0.52
N ILE A 170 11.62 12.78 -0.34
CA ILE A 170 10.98 12.02 -1.42
C ILE A 170 9.50 12.33 -1.42
N ASP A 171 9.05 13.05 -2.45
CA ASP A 171 7.66 13.50 -2.61
C ASP A 171 6.65 12.38 -2.45
N GLU A 172 6.90 11.20 -3.02
CA GLU A 172 5.98 10.06 -2.92
C GLU A 172 5.81 9.55 -1.49
N LEU A 173 6.86 9.61 -0.67
CA LEU A 173 6.80 9.21 0.73
C LEU A 173 6.07 10.28 1.56
N ILE A 174 6.29 11.57 1.26
CA ILE A 174 5.58 12.69 1.89
C ILE A 174 4.08 12.62 1.57
N ALA A 175 3.73 12.45 0.29
CA ALA A 175 2.37 12.27 -0.19
C ALA A 175 1.66 11.10 0.51
N PHE A 176 2.34 9.94 0.59
CA PHE A 176 1.82 8.77 1.30
C PHE A 176 1.63 9.05 2.81
N LYS A 177 2.56 9.77 3.44
CA LYS A 177 2.40 10.20 4.84
C LYS A 177 1.20 11.13 5.00
N ASN A 178 0.98 12.09 4.11
CA ASN A 178 -0.15 13.01 4.17
C ASN A 178 -1.50 12.26 4.09
N LEU A 179 -1.58 11.22 3.26
CA LEU A 179 -2.73 10.31 3.25
C LEU A 179 -2.94 9.67 4.63
N LEU A 180 -1.90 9.01 5.17
CA LEU A 180 -2.00 8.31 6.45
C LEU A 180 -2.38 9.26 7.59
N ASP A 181 -1.78 10.45 7.64
CA ASP A 181 -2.09 11.46 8.65
C ASP A 181 -3.53 11.96 8.53
N THR A 182 -4.04 12.16 7.31
CA THR A 182 -5.45 12.52 7.09
C THR A 182 -6.36 11.45 7.69
N ILE A 183 -6.12 10.16 7.39
CA ILE A 183 -6.93 9.07 7.92
C ILE A 183 -6.83 8.95 9.44
N ARG A 184 -5.61 9.04 10.00
CA ARG A 184 -5.36 8.95 11.44
C ARG A 184 -6.04 10.07 12.22
N ASN A 185 -5.95 11.29 11.70
CA ASN A 185 -6.49 12.48 12.36
C ASN A 185 -8.01 12.52 12.31
N GLU A 186 -8.61 12.23 11.15
CA GLU A 186 -10.07 12.31 10.98
C GLU A 186 -10.80 11.16 11.69
N PHE A 187 -10.21 9.95 11.71
CA PHE A 187 -10.89 8.76 12.22
C PHE A 187 -10.32 8.22 13.53
N GLY A 188 -9.19 8.74 14.00
CA GLY A 188 -8.57 8.33 15.27
C GLY A 188 -7.98 6.91 15.24
N ILE A 189 -7.74 6.35 14.06
CA ILE A 189 -7.22 4.98 13.88
C ILE A 189 -5.71 4.99 13.65
N TRP A 190 -5.06 3.83 13.80
CA TRP A 190 -3.62 3.63 13.53
C TRP A 190 -2.68 4.66 14.15
N LYS A 191 -3.04 5.17 15.32
CA LYS A 191 -2.19 6.11 16.06
C LYS A 191 -0.87 5.43 16.36
N THR A 192 0.23 6.02 15.91
CA THR A 192 1.57 5.64 16.32
C THR A 192 1.73 6.01 17.78
N ASN A 193 1.79 5.01 18.66
CA ASN A 193 2.29 5.23 20.01
C ASN A 193 3.77 5.57 19.86
N ASN A 194 4.11 6.85 19.90
CA ASN A 194 5.50 7.28 20.08
C ASN A 194 5.95 6.77 21.46
N LYS A 195 6.64 5.63 21.48
CA LYS A 195 7.50 5.23 22.59
C LYS A 195 8.93 5.55 22.21
#